data_AF-A0A923QJY3-F1
#
_entry.id   AF-A0A923QJY3-F1
#
_cell.length_a   1.000
_cell.length_b   1.000
_cell.length_c   1.000
_cell.angle_alpha   90.00
_cell.angle_beta   90.00
_cell.angle_gamma   90.00
#
_symmetry.space_group_name_H-M   'P 1'
#
loop_
_entity.id
_entity.type
_entity.pdbx_description
1 polymer ?
#
loop_
_entity_poly.entity_id
_entity_poly.type
_entity_poly.pdbx_seq_one_letter_code
_entity_poly.pdbx_strand_id
1 'polypeptide(L)'
;MAKNRTLISASLVLIGMIGAVSSAQASCRDPWITELAPQVWGHPVRGSGETGECNINLYGQRWNSKDQLRGQMQQAKRALDAAGLEFDAANPNIIDDKKYHSRVLLTGNNIGMKGSMPAKNWMIDLPNGYVFALERRCRPGFSANGPTAGGGCVKGGVN
;
A
#
# COMPACT_ATOMS: atom_id res chain seq x y z
N MET A 1 -10.79 13.20 -76.45
CA MET A 1 -12.10 13.37 -75.76
C MET A 1 -12.40 12.03 -75.07
N ALA A 2 -12.70 11.83 -73.78
CA ALA A 2 -13.01 12.62 -72.58
C ALA A 2 -12.39 11.87 -71.37
N LYS A 3 -11.56 12.48 -70.51
CA LYS A 3 -11.85 13.06 -69.18
C LYS A 3 -12.79 12.24 -68.27
N ASN A 4 -12.27 11.69 -67.16
CA ASN A 4 -12.78 11.85 -65.78
C ASN A 4 -12.12 10.83 -64.83
N ARG A 5 -11.18 11.25 -63.97
CA ARG A 5 -11.38 11.81 -62.61
C ARG A 5 -11.54 10.72 -61.54
N THR A 6 -10.42 10.14 -61.12
CA THR A 6 -10.29 9.33 -59.91
C THR A 6 -10.33 10.27 -58.70
N LEU A 7 -11.39 10.15 -57.89
CA LEU A 7 -11.55 10.87 -56.64
C LEU A 7 -10.54 10.34 -55.61
N ILE A 8 -9.63 11.21 -55.19
CA ILE A 8 -8.78 11.05 -54.00
C ILE A 8 -9.45 11.84 -52.86
N SER A 9 -9.22 11.40 -51.62
CA SER A 9 -9.52 12.05 -50.32
C SER A 9 -10.87 11.70 -49.67
N ALA A 10 -10.95 11.50 -48.36
CA ALA A 10 -9.95 11.55 -47.29
C ALA A 10 -10.43 10.69 -46.12
N SER A 11 -9.61 9.72 -45.69
CA SER A 11 -9.80 9.08 -44.39
C SER A 11 -9.29 10.03 -43.32
N LEU A 12 -10.20 10.71 -42.62
CA LEU A 12 -9.90 11.41 -41.37
C LEU A 12 -9.56 10.34 -40.31
N VAL A 13 -8.27 10.08 -40.12
CA VAL A 13 -7.79 9.32 -38.96
C VAL A 13 -7.75 10.30 -37.79
N LEU A 14 -8.81 10.26 -36.96
CA LEU A 14 -8.83 10.91 -35.67
C LEU A 14 -7.88 10.14 -34.74
N ILE A 15 -6.59 10.48 -34.74
CA ILE A 15 -5.62 9.94 -33.80
C ILE A 15 -5.99 10.48 -32.42
N GLY A 16 -6.56 9.60 -31.60
CA GLY A 16 -6.90 9.89 -30.21
C GLY A 16 -5.67 10.38 -29.46
N MET A 17 -5.74 11.60 -28.96
CA MET A 17 -4.90 12.03 -27.85
C MET A 17 -5.35 11.27 -26.61
N ILE A 18 -4.83 10.06 -26.44
CA ILE A 18 -4.76 9.43 -25.13
C ILE A 18 -3.74 10.29 -24.38
N GLY A 19 -4.26 11.27 -23.63
CA GLY A 19 -3.46 12.04 -22.69
C GLY A 19 -2.75 11.05 -21.78
N ALA A 20 -1.43 10.96 -21.90
CA ALA A 20 -0.61 10.32 -20.90
C ALA A 20 -0.80 11.13 -19.62
N VAL A 21 -1.74 10.69 -18.78
CA VAL A 21 -1.83 11.09 -17.39
C VAL A 21 -0.48 10.72 -16.77
N SER A 22 0.42 11.70 -16.72
CA SER A 22 1.64 11.60 -15.95
C SER A 22 1.19 11.60 -14.49
N SER A 23 0.90 10.42 -13.95
CA SER A 23 0.90 10.24 -12.52
C SER A 23 2.31 10.62 -12.09
N ALA A 24 2.43 11.75 -11.39
CA ALA A 24 3.64 12.02 -10.63
C ALA A 24 3.84 10.78 -9.76
N GLN A 25 4.81 9.95 -10.12
CA GLN A 25 5.14 8.75 -9.35
C GLN A 25 5.49 9.28 -7.97
N ALA A 26 4.63 8.97 -7.00
CA ALA A 26 4.89 9.36 -5.63
C ALA A 26 6.25 8.78 -5.26
N SER A 27 7.23 9.65 -4.98
CA SER A 27 8.59 9.22 -4.70
C SER A 27 8.75 9.08 -3.20
N CYS A 28 9.36 7.97 -2.78
CA CYS A 28 9.82 7.86 -1.41
C CYS A 28 11.03 8.78 -1.22
N ARG A 29 11.21 9.26 0.01
CA ARG A 29 12.42 10.00 0.41
C ARG A 29 13.67 9.18 0.13
N ASP A 30 13.56 7.86 0.33
CA ASP A 30 14.59 6.91 -0.06
C ASP A 30 14.43 6.47 -1.53
N PRO A 31 15.44 6.73 -2.38
CA PRO A 31 15.35 6.37 -3.80
C PRO A 31 15.42 4.86 -4.03
N TRP A 32 16.07 4.08 -3.16
CA TRP A 32 16.15 2.63 -3.34
C TRP A 32 14.81 1.95 -3.04
N ILE A 33 14.04 2.47 -2.07
CA ILE A 33 12.66 2.00 -1.85
C ILE A 33 11.82 2.24 -3.12
N THR A 34 11.91 3.45 -3.69
CA THR A 34 11.17 3.80 -4.93
C THR A 34 11.53 2.87 -6.09
N GLU A 35 12.83 2.60 -6.27
CA GLU A 35 13.35 1.74 -7.34
C GLU A 35 12.96 0.26 -7.18
N LEU A 36 13.01 -0.26 -5.95
CA LEU A 36 12.77 -1.67 -5.68
C LEU A 36 11.28 -2.01 -5.57
N ALA A 37 10.42 -1.04 -5.28
CA ALA A 37 9.02 -1.27 -5.02
C ALA A 37 8.26 -2.02 -6.14
N PRO A 38 8.40 -1.69 -7.44
CA PRO A 38 7.75 -2.47 -8.49
C PRO A 38 8.16 -3.95 -8.51
N GLN A 39 9.40 -4.26 -8.11
CA GLN A 39 9.92 -5.62 -8.06
C GLN A 39 9.39 -6.41 -6.85
N VAL A 40 9.11 -5.72 -5.74
CA VAL A 40 8.70 -6.35 -4.48
C VAL A 40 7.17 -6.35 -4.32
N TRP A 41 6.53 -5.20 -4.51
CA TRP A 41 5.10 -4.99 -4.34
C TRP A 41 4.28 -5.33 -5.59
N GLY A 42 4.93 -5.38 -6.77
CA GLY A 42 4.27 -5.61 -8.05
C GLY A 42 3.57 -4.35 -8.60
N HIS A 43 3.79 -3.19 -7.98
CA HIS A 43 3.28 -1.90 -8.40
C HIS A 43 4.22 -0.78 -7.93
N PRO A 44 4.09 0.45 -8.47
CA PRO A 44 4.76 1.63 -7.90
C PRO A 44 4.37 1.84 -6.44
N VAL A 45 5.22 2.52 -5.67
CA VAL A 45 4.97 2.74 -4.25
C VAL A 45 3.62 3.41 -3.98
N ARG A 46 2.94 2.93 -2.93
CA ARG A 46 1.75 3.56 -2.36
C ARG A 46 2.17 4.36 -1.14
N GLY A 47 2.58 5.60 -1.39
CA GLY A 47 3.19 6.45 -0.39
C GLY A 47 4.01 7.56 -1.02
N SER A 48 4.27 8.62 -0.25
CA SER A 48 5.27 9.63 -0.61
C SER A 48 6.09 10.02 0.61
N GLY A 49 7.33 10.43 0.39
CA GLY A 49 8.24 10.80 1.47
C GLY A 49 8.52 9.61 2.39
N GLU A 50 7.89 9.60 3.56
CA GLU A 50 8.03 8.53 4.58
C GLU A 50 6.68 7.91 4.97
N THR A 51 5.65 8.08 4.13
CA THR A 51 4.29 7.55 4.34
C THR A 51 4.04 6.25 3.59
N GLY A 52 3.08 5.45 4.04
CA GLY A 52 2.70 4.21 3.38
C GLY A 52 3.89 3.23 3.23
N GLU A 53 4.05 2.70 2.02
CA GLU A 53 5.18 1.83 1.65
C GLU A 53 6.53 2.55 1.62
N CYS A 54 6.54 3.89 1.62
CA CYS A 54 7.76 4.67 1.73
C CYS A 54 8.29 4.78 3.16
N ASN A 55 7.55 4.28 4.15
CA ASN A 55 8.00 4.33 5.53
C ASN A 55 9.16 3.37 5.77
N ILE A 56 10.35 3.93 5.97
CA ILE A 56 11.59 3.18 6.15
C ILE A 56 11.58 2.23 7.37
N ASN A 57 10.74 2.50 8.37
CA ASN A 57 10.63 1.64 9.55
C ASN A 57 10.03 0.27 9.19
N LEU A 58 9.29 0.16 8.08
CA LEU A 58 8.82 -1.13 7.56
C LEU A 58 10.00 -2.08 7.29
N TYR A 59 11.14 -1.51 6.91
CA TYR A 59 12.31 -2.25 6.44
C TYR A 59 13.47 -2.23 7.43
N GLY A 60 13.36 -1.47 8.53
CA GLY A 60 14.29 -1.53 9.67
C GLY A 60 15.31 -0.41 9.70
N GLN A 61 15.01 0.71 9.02
CA GLN A 61 15.80 1.95 8.98
C GLN A 61 17.19 1.88 8.34
N ARG A 62 17.85 0.73 8.31
CA ARG A 62 19.25 0.60 7.86
C ARG A 62 19.49 -0.67 7.05
N TRP A 63 20.27 -0.50 6.00
CA TRP A 63 20.77 -1.56 5.14
C TRP A 63 22.09 -1.12 4.52
N ASN A 64 22.98 -2.08 4.26
CA ASN A 64 24.29 -1.83 3.69
C ASN A 64 24.32 -1.99 2.16
N SER A 65 23.25 -2.54 1.58
CA SER A 65 23.13 -2.77 0.13
C SER A 65 21.67 -2.78 -0.34
N LYS A 66 21.47 -2.57 -1.65
CA LYS A 66 20.14 -2.70 -2.28
C LYS A 66 19.55 -4.10 -2.13
N ASP A 67 20.38 -5.14 -2.17
CA ASP A 67 19.90 -6.52 -2.03
C ASP A 67 19.42 -6.81 -0.60
N GLN A 68 20.10 -6.26 0.41
CA GLN A 68 19.64 -6.34 1.79
C GLN A 68 18.28 -5.64 1.95
N LEU A 69 18.15 -4.42 1.41
CA LEU A 69 16.87 -3.70 1.42
C LEU A 69 15.77 -4.49 0.71
N ARG A 70 16.04 -5.04 -0.49
CA ARG A 70 15.08 -5.86 -1.23
C ARG A 70 14.60 -7.05 -0.38
N GLY A 71 15.53 -7.72 0.31
CA GLY A 71 15.22 -8.80 1.24
C GLY A 71 14.31 -8.33 2.38
N GLN A 72 14.61 -7.19 3.02
CA GLN A 72 13.80 -6.61 4.08
C GLN A 72 12.40 -6.21 3.58
N MET A 73 12.29 -5.58 2.41
CA MET A 73 11.01 -5.23 1.78
C MET A 73 10.16 -6.47 1.50
N GLN A 74 10.76 -7.53 0.96
CA GLN A 74 10.04 -8.79 0.72
C GLN A 74 9.54 -9.44 2.01
N GLN A 75 10.34 -9.38 3.07
CA GLN A 75 9.93 -9.93 4.35
C GLN A 75 8.80 -9.11 5.00
N ALA A 76 8.87 -7.77 4.92
CA ALA A 76 7.80 -6.88 5.35
C ALA A 76 6.50 -7.13 4.55
N LYS A 77 6.59 -7.25 3.23
CA LYS A 77 5.46 -7.62 2.37
C LYS A 77 4.81 -8.92 2.82
N ARG A 78 5.60 -9.98 3.05
CA ARG A 78 5.08 -11.27 3.54
C ARG A 78 4.34 -11.13 4.87
N ALA A 79 4.85 -10.32 5.79
CA ALA A 79 4.20 -10.08 7.08
C ALA A 79 2.85 -9.36 6.92
N LEU A 80 2.79 -8.32 6.08
CA LEU A 80 1.56 -7.58 5.79
C LEU A 80 0.55 -8.44 5.02
N ASP A 81 0.98 -9.17 4.00
CA ASP A 81 0.15 -10.11 3.24
C ASP A 81 -0.47 -11.17 4.17
N ALA A 82 0.33 -11.77 5.06
CA ALA A 82 -0.14 -12.75 6.03
C ALA A 82 -1.16 -12.16 7.03
N ALA A 83 -1.03 -10.87 7.34
CA ALA A 83 -1.99 -10.13 8.16
C ALA A 83 -3.23 -9.67 7.38
N GLY A 84 -3.24 -9.82 6.05
CA GLY A 84 -4.29 -9.37 5.14
C GLY A 84 -4.35 -7.85 4.99
N LEU A 85 -3.21 -7.16 5.12
CA LEU A 85 -3.12 -5.70 5.10
C LEU A 85 -2.45 -5.19 3.83
N GLU A 86 -3.01 -4.12 3.28
CA GLU A 86 -2.46 -3.44 2.10
C GLU A 86 -2.63 -1.92 2.25
N PHE A 87 -1.65 -1.14 1.79
CA PHE A 87 -1.79 0.31 1.75
C PHE A 87 -2.77 0.72 0.63
N ASP A 88 -3.73 1.60 0.93
CA ASP A 88 -4.69 2.09 -0.07
C ASP A 88 -3.94 2.92 -1.13
N ALA A 89 -4.26 2.68 -2.40
CA ALA A 89 -3.58 3.31 -3.52
C ALA A 89 -3.92 4.80 -3.68
N ALA A 90 -5.09 5.24 -3.21
CA ALA A 90 -5.52 6.63 -3.26
C ALA A 90 -5.07 7.42 -2.02
N ASN A 91 -4.93 6.76 -0.87
CA ASN A 91 -4.45 7.38 0.36
C ASN A 91 -3.51 6.45 1.13
N PRO A 92 -2.19 6.69 1.09
CA PRO A 92 -1.20 5.81 1.74
C PRO A 92 -1.23 5.87 3.29
N ASN A 93 -2.01 6.77 3.87
CA ASN A 93 -2.29 6.77 5.30
C ASN A 93 -3.47 5.86 5.67
N ILE A 94 -4.09 5.18 4.70
CA ILE A 94 -5.14 4.19 4.93
C ILE A 94 -4.57 2.81 4.64
N ILE A 95 -4.85 1.87 5.54
CA ILE A 95 -4.67 0.44 5.32
C ILE A 95 -6.02 -0.18 5.01
N ASP A 96 -6.10 -0.84 3.87
CA ASP A 96 -7.17 -1.79 3.57
C ASP A 96 -6.86 -3.12 4.25
N ASP A 97 -7.70 -3.49 5.20
CA ASP A 97 -7.70 -4.81 5.81
C ASP A 97 -8.62 -5.72 5.02
N LYS A 98 -8.02 -6.49 4.11
CA LYS A 98 -8.72 -7.44 3.26
C LYS A 98 -9.31 -8.60 4.05
N LYS A 99 -8.66 -9.00 5.14
CA LYS A 99 -9.10 -10.13 5.98
C LYS A 99 -10.41 -9.81 6.71
N TYR A 100 -10.56 -8.58 7.19
CA TYR A 100 -11.73 -8.14 7.96
C TYR A 100 -12.63 -7.18 7.20
N HIS A 101 -12.39 -6.98 5.91
CA HIS A 101 -13.07 -6.00 5.07
C HIS A 101 -13.21 -4.65 5.79
N SER A 102 -12.11 -4.11 6.33
CA SER A 102 -12.11 -2.87 7.09
C SER A 102 -11.07 -1.89 6.54
N ARG A 103 -11.17 -0.62 6.94
CA ARG A 103 -10.20 0.43 6.59
C ARG A 103 -9.67 1.04 7.86
N VAL A 104 -8.35 1.10 7.99
CA VAL A 104 -7.69 1.63 9.18
C VAL A 104 -6.91 2.88 8.78
N LEU A 105 -7.25 4.00 9.40
CA LEU A 105 -6.48 5.23 9.26
C LEU A 105 -5.23 5.13 10.15
N LEU A 106 -4.07 5.27 9.54
CA LEU A 106 -2.79 5.37 10.23
C LEU A 106 -2.66 6.75 10.85
N THR A 107 -2.93 6.84 12.16
CA THR A 107 -2.69 8.04 12.95
C THR A 107 -1.44 7.86 13.81
N GLY A 108 -0.54 8.85 13.80
CA GLY A 108 0.71 8.83 14.55
C GLY A 108 1.70 7.74 14.12
N ASN A 109 2.56 7.32 15.05
CA ASN A 109 3.56 6.28 14.82
C ASN A 109 2.90 4.90 14.86
N ASN A 110 2.75 4.29 13.69
CA ASN A 110 2.21 2.94 13.54
C ASN A 110 3.31 1.90 13.30
N ILE A 111 4.54 2.33 13.01
CA ILE A 111 5.66 1.42 12.75
C ILE A 111 6.86 1.85 13.61
N GLY A 112 7.39 0.94 14.41
CA GLY A 112 8.51 1.22 15.31
C GLY A 112 9.06 -0.04 15.94
N MET A 113 10.08 0.08 16.79
CA MET A 113 10.67 -1.07 17.47
C MET A 113 9.67 -1.74 18.43
N LYS A 114 9.65 -3.08 18.47
CA LYS A 114 8.68 -3.86 19.26
C LYS A 114 8.55 -3.41 20.72
N GLY A 115 9.67 -3.10 21.38
CA GLY A 115 9.69 -2.67 22.79
C GLY A 115 9.32 -1.20 23.03
N SER A 116 9.28 -0.37 21.99
CA SER A 116 9.03 1.07 22.10
C SER A 116 7.65 1.49 21.59
N MET A 117 6.93 0.56 20.95
CA MET A 117 5.64 0.85 20.37
C MET A 117 4.54 0.81 21.44
N PRO A 118 3.66 1.83 21.49
CA PRO A 118 2.51 1.78 22.37
C PRO A 118 1.68 0.55 22.04
N ALA A 119 1.24 -0.19 23.05
CA ALA A 119 0.40 -1.36 22.86
C ALA A 119 -0.88 -0.94 22.13
N LYS A 120 -1.03 -1.41 20.89
CA LYS A 120 -2.28 -1.32 20.14
C LYS A 120 -2.90 -2.70 20.08
N ASN A 121 -4.20 -2.74 19.79
CA ASN A 121 -4.98 -3.97 19.74
C ASN A 121 -4.43 -5.01 18.73
N TRP A 122 -3.67 -4.56 17.73
CA TRP A 122 -3.04 -5.42 16.74
C TRP A 122 -1.59 -4.98 16.49
N MET A 123 -0.68 -5.92 16.67
CA MET A 123 0.75 -5.75 16.42
C MET A 123 1.21 -6.86 15.48
N ILE A 124 1.80 -6.48 14.36
CA ILE A 124 2.37 -7.40 13.38
C ILE A 124 3.87 -7.33 13.52
N ASP A 125 4.47 -8.45 13.88
CA ASP A 125 5.93 -8.55 13.97
C ASP A 125 6.54 -8.40 12.58
N LEU A 126 7.44 -7.43 12.47
CA LEU A 126 8.29 -7.27 11.31
C LEU A 126 9.64 -7.97 11.60
N PRO A 127 10.27 -8.59 10.59
CA PRO A 127 11.41 -9.48 10.79
C PRO A 127 12.72 -8.78 11.15
N ASN A 128 12.70 -7.46 11.23
CA ASN A 128 13.77 -6.55 11.61
C ASN A 128 13.68 -6.10 13.09
N GLY A 129 12.82 -6.71 13.89
CA GLY A 129 12.57 -6.32 15.29
C GLY A 129 11.64 -5.10 15.43
N TYR A 130 11.07 -4.62 14.32
CA TYR A 130 10.01 -3.64 14.33
C TYR A 130 8.65 -4.34 14.43
N VAL A 131 7.63 -3.55 14.71
CA VAL A 131 6.24 -3.96 14.66
C VAL A 131 5.44 -2.92 13.91
N PHE A 132 4.47 -3.40 13.14
CA PHE A 132 3.40 -2.58 12.62
C PHE A 132 2.19 -2.69 13.56
N ALA A 133 1.94 -1.63 14.32
CA ALA A 133 0.88 -1.54 15.30
C ALA A 133 -0.28 -0.70 14.78
N LEU A 134 -1.49 -1.21 14.90
CA LEU A 134 -2.70 -0.55 14.39
C LEU A 134 -3.92 -0.82 15.27
N GLU A 135 -4.86 0.13 15.24
CA GLU A 135 -6.17 -0.03 15.86
C GLU A 135 -7.17 -0.51 14.82
N ARG A 136 -7.52 -1.81 14.83
CA ARG A 136 -8.67 -2.29 14.07
C ARG A 136 -9.93 -1.91 14.83
N ARG A 137 -10.73 -0.99 14.27
CA ARG A 137 -12.12 -0.79 14.67
C ARG A 137 -13.01 -1.57 13.70
N CYS A 138 -13.98 -2.29 14.23
CA CYS A 138 -14.96 -2.94 13.38
C CYS A 138 -15.80 -1.90 12.64
N ARG A 139 -16.15 -2.18 11.38
CA ARG A 139 -17.02 -1.30 10.60
C ARG A 139 -18.39 -1.18 11.28
N PRO A 140 -19.13 -0.07 11.10
CA PRO A 140 -20.51 0.03 11.57
C PRO A 140 -21.35 -1.20 11.15
N GLY A 141 -22.04 -1.81 12.11
CA GLY A 141 -22.78 -3.07 11.92
C GLY A 141 -21.98 -4.35 12.22
N PHE A 142 -20.72 -4.23 12.62
CA PHE A 142 -19.86 -5.33 13.07
C PHE A 142 -19.29 -5.03 14.46
N SER A 143 -19.19 -6.04 15.34
CA SER A 143 -18.55 -5.93 16.65
C SER A 143 -17.28 -6.80 16.71
N ALA A 144 -16.39 -6.54 17.67
CA ALA A 144 -15.31 -7.46 17.96
C ALA A 144 -15.89 -8.80 18.48
N ASN A 145 -15.34 -9.91 18.04
CA ASN A 145 -15.70 -11.24 18.52
C ASN A 145 -14.95 -11.52 19.84
N GLY A 146 -15.59 -11.21 20.97
CA GLY A 146 -15.07 -11.47 22.32
C GLY A 146 -14.32 -10.29 22.97
N PRO A 147 -13.98 -10.42 24.27
CA PRO A 147 -13.33 -9.37 25.06
C PRO A 147 -11.86 -9.13 24.69
N THR A 148 -11.26 -10.04 23.92
CA THR A 148 -9.88 -9.93 23.46
C THR A 148 -9.86 -9.61 21.97
N ALA A 149 -9.05 -8.61 21.60
CA ALA A 149 -9.01 -8.03 20.26
C ALA A 149 -8.61 -9.00 19.14
N GLY A 150 -8.35 -10.29 19.40
CA GLY A 150 -7.91 -11.27 18.40
C GLY A 150 -9.01 -11.97 17.60
N GLY A 151 -10.29 -11.88 18.01
CA GLY A 151 -11.39 -12.63 17.41
C GLY A 151 -11.89 -12.11 16.05
N GLY A 152 -11.42 -10.93 15.61
CA GLY A 152 -11.92 -10.29 14.39
C GLY A 152 -13.27 -9.61 14.56
N CYS A 153 -13.84 -9.12 13.46
CA CYS A 153 -15.12 -8.43 13.43
C CYS A 153 -16.26 -9.34 12.93
N VAL A 154 -17.34 -9.47 13.70
CA VAL A 154 -18.52 -10.28 13.36
C VAL A 154 -19.73 -9.38 13.10
N LYS A 155 -20.53 -9.73 12.09
CA LYS A 155 -21.73 -8.98 11.69
C LYS A 155 -22.83 -9.15 12.74
N GLY A 156 -23.40 -8.05 13.22
CA GLY A 156 -24.58 -8.09 14.10
C GLY A 156 -24.29 -8.24 15.60
N GLY A 157 -23.08 -7.93 16.07
CA GLY A 157 -22.86 -7.84 17.51
C GLY A 157 -23.58 -6.64 18.11
N VAL A 158 -24.43 -6.93 19.08
CA VAL A 158 -25.08 -5.95 19.95
C VAL A 158 -24.02 -5.25 20.81
N ASN A 159 -24.17 -3.92 20.96
CA ASN A 159 -23.44 -3.14 21.97
C ASN A 159 -23.73 -3.65 23.37
#